data_AF-A0A7C3M0P6-F1
#
_entry.id   AF-A0A7C3M0P6-F1
#
_cell.length_a   1.000
_cell.length_b   1.000
_cell.length_c   1.000
_cell.angle_alpha   90.00
_cell.angle_beta   90.00
_cell.angle_gamma   90.00
#
_symmetry.space_group_name_H-M   'P 1'
#
loop_
_entity.id
_entity.type
_entity.pdbx_description
1 polymer ?
#
loop_
_entity_poly.entity_id
_entity_poly.type
_entity_poly.pdbx_seq_one_letter_code
_entity_poly.pdbx_strand_id
1 'polypeptide(L)'
;MFKFISVSAFVLIGIIVSGCSTTPPKVLEKTAIVNPTIDGYPVDNCMTWAKNCRKPVADYLCRQEGYSFSINHTIKKIHPTKLVSGKICDAHYCAAIDYVECGRYK
;
A
#
# COMPACT_ATOMS: atom_id res chain seq x y z
N MET A 1 -28.84 13.33 62.42
CA MET A 1 -29.21 11.90 62.53
C MET A 1 -28.96 11.25 61.18
N PHE A 2 -27.87 10.50 61.02
CA PHE A 2 -27.80 9.25 60.24
C PHE A 2 -26.47 8.58 60.63
N LYS A 3 -26.58 7.30 60.97
CA LYS A 3 -25.70 6.54 61.84
C LYS A 3 -24.79 5.66 60.97
N PHE A 4 -23.54 5.52 61.40
CA PHE A 4 -22.50 4.66 60.81
C PHE A 4 -22.97 3.20 60.60
N ILE A 5 -22.60 2.62 59.46
CA ILE A 5 -22.55 1.16 59.20
C ILE A 5 -21.12 0.89 58.66
N SER A 6 -20.18 0.54 59.54
CA SER A 6 -19.65 -0.81 59.76
C SER A 6 -18.94 -1.43 58.54
N VAL A 7 -17.61 -1.37 58.56
CA VAL A 7 -16.71 -1.94 57.55
C VAL A 7 -16.49 -3.42 57.88
N SER A 8 -16.93 -4.33 57.01
CA SER A 8 -16.60 -5.76 57.11
C SER A 8 -15.62 -6.15 56.00
N ALA A 9 -14.51 -6.72 56.44
CA ALA A 9 -13.41 -7.21 55.65
C ALA A 9 -13.81 -8.37 54.71
N PHE A 10 -13.55 -8.21 53.41
CA PHE A 10 -13.31 -9.31 52.48
C PHE A 10 -11.97 -9.07 51.81
N VAL A 11 -10.98 -9.81 52.29
CA VAL A 11 -9.68 -10.03 51.64
C VAL A 11 -9.92 -11.05 50.52
N LEU A 12 -9.47 -10.73 49.30
CA LEU A 12 -8.85 -11.61 48.28
C LEU A 12 -9.28 -11.28 46.83
N ILE A 13 -8.25 -11.00 46.03
CA ILE A 13 -8.11 -11.28 44.59
C ILE A 13 -8.82 -10.32 43.63
N GLY A 14 -8.02 -9.55 42.87
CA GLY A 14 -8.53 -8.82 41.71
C GLY A 14 -7.55 -7.81 41.12
N ILE A 15 -6.30 -8.19 40.86
CA ILE A 15 -5.43 -7.44 39.96
C ILE A 15 -6.09 -7.54 38.56
N ILE A 16 -6.94 -6.58 38.19
CA ILE A 16 -7.23 -6.37 36.77
C ILE A 16 -6.03 -5.65 36.19
N VAL A 17 -5.07 -6.48 35.77
CA VAL A 17 -3.99 -6.15 34.86
C VAL A 17 -4.62 -5.36 33.72
N SER A 18 -4.46 -4.04 33.70
CA SER A 18 -4.75 -3.22 32.54
C SER A 18 -3.87 -3.73 31.41
N GLY A 19 -4.45 -4.60 30.59
CA GLY A 19 -3.79 -5.21 29.46
C GLY A 19 -3.27 -4.11 28.54
N CYS A 20 -1.96 -3.92 28.52
CA CYS A 20 -1.31 -3.20 27.45
C CYS A 20 -1.59 -4.01 26.16
N SER A 21 -2.44 -3.49 25.29
CA SER A 21 -2.71 -4.10 23.99
C SER A 21 -1.45 -3.96 23.13
N THR A 22 -0.55 -4.93 23.21
CA THR A 22 0.55 -5.05 22.27
C THR A 22 0.01 -5.68 20.99
N THR A 23 -0.63 -4.90 20.11
CA THR A 23 -0.73 -5.35 18.71
C THR A 23 0.71 -5.52 18.21
N PRO A 24 1.10 -6.70 17.72
CA PRO A 24 2.43 -6.90 17.16
C PRO A 24 2.72 -5.83 16.10
N PRO A 25 3.97 -5.35 15.99
CA PRO A 25 4.32 -4.37 14.97
C PRO A 25 3.99 -4.95 13.60
N LYS A 26 3.14 -4.26 12.87
CA LYS A 26 2.72 -4.58 11.51
C LYS A 26 3.97 -4.69 10.62
N VAL A 27 4.29 -5.91 10.15
CA VAL A 27 5.51 -6.12 9.35
C VAL A 27 5.21 -5.71 7.91
N LEU A 28 6.03 -4.81 7.36
CA LEU A 28 5.93 -4.41 5.96
C LEU A 28 6.72 -5.37 5.08
N GLU A 29 6.02 -6.25 4.37
CA GLU A 29 6.60 -7.04 3.30
C GLU A 29 6.73 -6.18 2.04
N LYS A 30 7.87 -6.31 1.36
CA LYS A 30 8.21 -5.51 0.18
C LYS A 30 8.72 -6.37 -0.96
N THR A 31 8.51 -5.88 -2.18
CA THR A 31 9.13 -6.43 -3.39
C THR A 31 9.35 -5.33 -4.42
N ALA A 32 10.09 -5.62 -5.48
CA ALA A 32 10.34 -4.70 -6.58
C ALA A 32 9.93 -5.32 -7.93
N ILE A 33 9.31 -4.51 -8.78
CA ILE A 33 8.99 -4.85 -10.16
C ILE A 33 9.81 -3.93 -11.08
N VAL A 34 10.53 -4.52 -12.03
CA VAL A 34 11.44 -3.82 -12.94
C VAL A 34 10.93 -3.95 -14.36
N ASN A 35 10.91 -2.84 -15.11
CA ASN A 35 10.44 -2.75 -16.49
C ASN A 35 9.09 -3.48 -16.71
N PRO A 36 8.03 -3.15 -15.95
CA PRO A 36 6.73 -3.78 -16.10
C PRO A 36 6.18 -3.61 -17.53
N THR A 37 5.55 -4.66 -18.05
CA THR A 37 4.92 -4.66 -19.38
C THR A 37 3.47 -5.14 -19.35
N ILE A 38 2.66 -4.64 -20.28
CA ILE A 38 1.29 -5.12 -20.57
C ILE A 38 1.22 -5.43 -22.06
N ASP A 39 0.86 -6.67 -22.40
CA ASP A 39 0.81 -7.18 -23.78
C ASP A 39 2.12 -6.95 -24.57
N GLY A 40 3.26 -7.06 -23.88
CA GLY A 40 4.59 -6.87 -24.47
C GLY A 40 5.06 -5.42 -24.61
N TYR A 41 4.24 -4.43 -24.23
CA TYR A 41 4.63 -3.01 -24.25
C TYR A 41 4.98 -2.51 -22.84
N PRO A 42 5.95 -1.59 -22.68
CA PRO A 42 6.18 -0.92 -21.41
C PRO A 42 4.92 -0.23 -20.90
N VAL A 43 4.61 -0.40 -19.61
CA VAL A 43 3.41 0.18 -19.02
C VAL A 43 3.54 1.69 -18.94
N ASP A 44 2.62 2.41 -19.56
CA ASP A 44 2.57 3.87 -19.54
C ASP A 44 2.44 4.41 -18.11
N ASN A 45 3.00 5.58 -17.87
CA ASN A 45 2.90 6.22 -16.57
C ASN A 45 1.50 6.73 -16.24
N CYS A 46 0.50 6.63 -17.12
CA CYS A 46 -0.90 6.95 -16.88
C CYS A 46 -1.84 5.76 -17.09
N MET A 47 -2.86 5.61 -16.24
CA MET A 47 -3.87 4.54 -16.39
C MET A 47 -4.72 4.75 -17.66
N THR A 48 -5.09 6.00 -17.88
CA THR A 48 -5.91 6.52 -18.99
C THR A 48 -5.28 7.82 -19.46
N TRP A 49 -5.58 8.27 -20.68
CA TRP A 49 -4.93 9.44 -21.28
C TRP A 49 -4.84 10.64 -20.34
N ALA A 50 -3.60 10.99 -19.97
CA ALA A 50 -3.25 12.10 -19.07
C ALA A 50 -3.99 12.09 -17.71
N LYS A 51 -4.45 10.93 -17.24
CA LYS A 51 -5.24 10.79 -16.00
C LYS A 51 -4.74 9.61 -15.16
N ASN A 52 -4.82 9.79 -13.85
CA ASN A 52 -4.40 8.79 -12.85
C ASN A 52 -2.96 8.33 -13.09
N CYS A 53 -2.04 9.30 -13.20
CA CYS A 53 -0.66 9.04 -13.57
C CYS A 53 0.26 8.84 -12.37
N ARG A 54 1.35 8.09 -12.58
CA ARG A 54 2.40 7.76 -11.63
C ARG A 54 1.88 6.82 -10.54
N LYS A 55 1.69 7.31 -9.32
CA LYS A 55 1.29 6.51 -8.16
C LYS A 55 0.07 5.61 -8.42
N PRO A 56 -1.03 6.04 -9.07
CA PRO A 56 -2.17 5.16 -9.30
C PRO A 56 -1.84 3.97 -10.21
N VAL A 57 -1.02 4.16 -11.25
CA VAL A 57 -0.51 3.06 -12.10
C VAL A 57 0.45 2.17 -11.30
N ALA A 58 1.37 2.75 -10.54
CA ALA A 58 2.30 2.01 -9.70
C ALA A 58 1.57 1.13 -8.67
N ASP A 59 0.55 1.70 -8.00
CA ASP A 59 -0.31 0.96 -7.07
C ASP A 59 -1.10 -0.15 -7.79
N TYR A 60 -1.52 0.09 -9.04
CA TYR A 60 -2.17 -0.95 -9.87
C TYR A 60 -1.24 -2.12 -10.14
N LEU A 61 0.01 -1.85 -10.56
CA LEU A 61 1.02 -2.88 -10.77
C LEU A 61 1.26 -3.69 -9.51
N CYS A 62 1.41 -3.03 -8.35
CA CYS A 62 1.55 -3.73 -7.08
C CYS A 62 0.36 -4.62 -6.74
N ARG A 63 -0.86 -4.18 -7.04
CA ARG A 63 -2.07 -4.99 -6.83
C ARG A 63 -2.11 -6.21 -7.75
N GLN A 64 -1.58 -6.14 -8.97
CA GLN A 64 -1.48 -7.31 -9.85
C GLN A 64 -0.54 -8.37 -9.26
N GLU A 65 0.50 -7.96 -8.54
CA GLU A 65 1.44 -8.86 -7.85
C GLU A 65 1.00 -9.27 -6.43
N GLY A 66 -0.23 -8.94 -6.01
CA GLY A 66 -0.75 -9.32 -4.68
C GLY A 66 -0.26 -8.45 -3.52
N TYR A 67 0.28 -7.26 -3.80
CA TYR A 67 0.65 -6.24 -2.82
C TYR A 67 -0.43 -5.14 -2.75
N SER A 68 -0.44 -4.37 -1.66
CA SER A 68 -1.53 -3.41 -1.41
C SER A 68 -1.27 -2.04 -2.04
N PHE A 69 0.00 -1.59 -2.07
CA PHE A 69 0.36 -0.25 -2.51
C PHE A 69 1.80 -0.19 -3.05
N SER A 70 2.09 0.84 -3.85
CA SER A 70 3.46 1.23 -4.18
C SER A 70 4.02 2.13 -3.08
N ILE A 71 5.26 1.82 -2.67
CA ILE A 71 6.09 2.60 -1.76
C ILE A 71 6.84 3.65 -2.55
N ASN A 72 7.47 3.25 -3.66
CA ASN A 72 8.25 4.13 -4.53
C ASN A 72 8.12 3.69 -5.99
N HIS A 73 8.36 4.59 -6.94
CA HIS A 73 8.39 4.29 -8.37
C HIS A 73 9.18 5.32 -9.15
N THR A 74 9.75 4.89 -10.27
CA THR A 74 10.42 5.78 -11.23
C THR A 74 9.78 5.66 -12.60
N ILE A 75 10.00 6.68 -13.43
CA ILE A 75 9.54 6.72 -14.81
C ILE A 75 10.72 6.89 -15.74
N LYS A 76 10.59 6.34 -16.95
CA LYS A 76 11.57 6.50 -18.02
C LYS A 76 10.89 7.03 -19.28
N LYS A 77 11.47 8.06 -19.89
CA LYS A 77 10.98 8.62 -21.15
C LYS A 77 11.33 7.67 -22.29
N ILE A 78 10.34 6.89 -22.73
CA ILE A 78 10.42 5.96 -23.84
C ILE A 78 9.07 5.94 -24.56
N HIS A 79 9.08 5.50 -25.81
CA HIS A 79 7.90 5.23 -26.60
C HIS A 79 8.21 4.09 -27.60
N PRO A 80 7.22 3.28 -28.00
CA PRO A 80 5.83 3.33 -27.56
C PRO A 80 5.61 2.77 -26.13
N THR A 81 4.58 3.26 -25.47
CA THR A 81 4.08 2.75 -24.18
C THR A 81 2.61 2.35 -24.30
N LYS A 82 2.13 1.50 -23.39
CA LYS A 82 0.73 1.07 -23.35
C LYS A 82 0.07 1.45 -22.02
N LEU A 83 -1.02 2.21 -22.12
CA LEU A 83 -1.84 2.56 -20.98
C LEU A 83 -2.60 1.32 -20.48
N VAL A 84 -2.91 1.29 -19.19
CA VAL A 84 -3.75 0.22 -18.59
C VAL A 84 -5.12 0.13 -19.26
N SER A 85 -5.66 1.26 -19.74
CA SER A 85 -6.88 1.32 -20.56
C SER A 85 -6.79 0.64 -21.94
N GLY A 86 -5.60 0.16 -22.34
CA GLY A 86 -5.35 -0.55 -23.60
C GLY A 86 -4.88 0.34 -24.76
N LYS A 87 -4.88 1.66 -24.61
CA LYS A 87 -4.40 2.59 -25.65
C LYS A 87 -2.88 2.64 -25.70
N ILE A 88 -2.33 2.88 -26.88
CA ILE A 88 -0.88 3.04 -27.10
C ILE A 88 -0.55 4.53 -27.19
N CYS A 89 0.50 4.94 -26.48
CA CYS A 89 1.11 6.26 -26.58
C CYS A 89 2.44 6.10 -27.34
N ASP A 90 2.49 6.62 -28.57
CA ASP A 90 3.70 6.62 -29.40
C ASP A 90 4.06 8.06 -29.81
N ALA A 91 4.47 8.83 -28.83
CA ALA A 91 4.91 10.21 -28.99
C ALA A 91 6.10 10.47 -28.07
N HIS A 92 6.90 11.49 -28.41
CA HIS A 92 8.12 11.83 -27.68
C HIS A 92 7.90 12.19 -26.19
N TYR A 93 6.67 12.54 -25.81
CA TYR A 93 6.31 12.88 -24.43
C TYR A 93 5.83 11.68 -23.61
N CYS A 94 5.69 10.50 -24.22
CA CYS A 94 5.29 9.29 -23.50
C CYS A 94 6.39 8.87 -22.53
N ALA A 95 5.99 8.21 -21.45
CA ALA A 95 6.89 7.69 -20.45
C ALA A 95 6.31 6.44 -19.82
N ALA A 96 7.16 5.45 -19.55
CA ALA A 96 6.77 4.22 -18.90
C ALA A 96 7.11 4.24 -17.41
N ILE A 97 6.43 3.38 -16.63
CA ILE A 97 6.93 2.95 -15.32
C ILE A 97 8.18 2.10 -15.58
N ASP A 98 9.29 2.50 -14.98
CA ASP A 98 10.59 1.84 -15.13
C ASP A 98 10.88 0.90 -13.96
N TYR A 99 10.48 1.32 -12.77
CA TYR A 99 10.62 0.58 -11.52
C TYR A 99 9.48 0.91 -10.58
N VAL A 100 9.03 -0.07 -9.80
CA VAL A 100 8.12 0.14 -8.67
C VAL A 100 8.50 -0.77 -7.49
N GLU A 101 8.59 -0.17 -6.30
CA GLU A 101 8.69 -0.88 -5.02
C GLU A 101 7.29 -1.03 -4.44
N CYS A 102 6.86 -2.26 -4.22
CA CYS A 102 5.56 -2.62 -3.71
C CYS A 102 5.61 -3.00 -2.23
N GLY A 103 4.53 -2.71 -1.51
CA GLY A 103 4.39 -2.95 -0.08
C GLY A 103 3.04 -3.56 0.26
N ARG A 104 3.06 -4.48 1.23
CA ARG A 104 1.86 -4.93 1.93
C ARG A 104 2.19 -5.23 3.38
N TYR A 105 1.20 -5.07 4.22
CA TYR A 105 1.37 -5.35 5.63
C TYR A 105 0.87 -6.75 5.96
N LYS A 106 1.65 -7.48 6.76
CA LYS A 106 1.25 -8.76 7.37
C LYS A 106 0.78 -8.55 8.80
#